data_AF-A0A920B6W9-F1
#
_entry.id   AF-A0A920B6W9-F1
#
_cell.length_a   1.000
_cell.length_b   1.000
_cell.length_c   1.000
_cell.angle_alpha   90.00
_cell.angle_beta   90.00
_cell.angle_gamma   90.00
#
_symmetry.space_group_name_H-M   'P 1'
#
loop_
_entity.id
_entity.type
_entity.pdbx_description
1 polymer ?
#
loop_
_entity_poly.entity_id
_entity_poly.type
_entity_poly.pdbx_seq_one_letter_code
_entity_poly.pdbx_strand_id
1 'polypeptide(L)' 'MSDTHNLEVKKQVLEPISAYHKECPHCGATLFPVSQNDYYDDKDEKPDKECHCCGKKFIVLFGC' A
#
# COMPACT_ATOMS: atom_id res chain seq x y z
N MET A 1 -31.46 -19.67 5.16
CA MET A 1 -30.58 -19.84 3.99
C MET A 1 -30.46 -18.46 3.37
N SER A 2 -29.50 -17.65 3.80
CA SER A 2 -28.13 -17.48 3.23
C SER A 2 -28.12 -16.05 2.64
N ASP A 3 -27.18 -15.13 2.79
CA ASP A 3 -25.79 -15.13 3.22
C ASP A 3 -25.45 -13.75 3.80
N THR A 4 -24.78 -13.73 4.95
CA THR A 4 -24.18 -12.53 5.53
C THR A 4 -22.95 -12.17 4.71
N HIS A 5 -23.07 -11.24 3.75
CA HIS A 5 -21.89 -10.66 3.10
C HIS A 5 -21.19 -9.72 4.08
N ASN A 6 -20.33 -10.32 4.90
CA ASN A 6 -19.37 -9.66 5.77
C ASN A 6 -18.36 -8.94 4.87
N LEU A 7 -18.68 -7.69 4.50
CA LEU A 7 -17.74 -6.81 3.82
C LEU A 7 -16.74 -6.28 4.86
N GLU A 8 -15.90 -7.18 5.39
CA GLU A 8 -14.60 -6.80 5.93
C GLU A 8 -13.79 -6.26 4.76
N VAL A 9 -14.03 -4.99 4.42
CA VAL A 9 -13.09 -4.19 3.64
C VAL A 9 -11.82 -4.22 4.46
N LYS A 10 -10.91 -5.15 4.15
CA LYS A 10 -9.51 -5.12 4.60
C LYS A 10 -8.96 -3.80 4.09
N LYS A 11 -9.16 -2.74 4.88
CA LYS A 11 -8.54 -1.43 4.66
C LYS A 11 -7.06 -1.75 4.57
N GLN A 12 -6.50 -1.64 3.36
CA GLN A 12 -5.08 -1.92 3.17
C GLN A 12 -4.35 -0.92 4.06
N VAL A 13 -3.72 -1.42 5.13
CA VAL A 13 -3.00 -0.57 6.07
C VAL A 13 -1.76 -0.09 5.33
N LEU A 14 -1.86 1.10 4.76
CA LEU A 14 -0.74 1.77 4.15
C LEU A 14 0.08 2.46 5.23
N GLU A 15 1.37 2.16 5.25
CA GLU A 15 2.27 2.83 6.17
C GLU A 15 2.95 4.02 5.49
N PRO A 16 3.00 5.18 6.15
CA PRO A 16 3.67 6.35 5.61
C PRO A 16 5.19 6.14 5.58
N ILE A 17 5.82 6.49 4.46
CA ILE A 17 7.25 6.37 4.26
C ILE A 17 7.79 7.62 3.56
N SER A 18 9.05 7.96 3.80
CA SER A 18 9.68 9.06 3.06
C SER A 18 9.95 8.65 1.61
N ALA A 19 9.89 9.63 0.69
CA ALA A 19 10.15 9.38 -0.74
C ALA A 19 11.50 8.72 -1.01
N TYR A 20 12.51 9.06 -0.20
CA TYR A 20 13.88 8.58 -0.31
C TYR A 20 14.12 7.19 0.26
N HIS A 21 13.17 6.64 1.03
CA HIS A 21 13.34 5.33 1.62
C HIS A 21 13.14 4.26 0.52
N LYS A 22 14.21 3.53 0.21
CA LYS A 22 14.26 2.49 -0.85
C LYS A 22 14.12 1.07 -0.29
N GLU A 23 14.19 0.91 1.02
CA GLU A 23 14.19 -0.36 1.72
C GLU A 23 12.97 -0.44 2.65
N CYS A 24 12.49 -1.64 2.93
CA CYS A 24 11.34 -1.86 3.79
C CYS A 24 11.77 -1.67 5.24
N PRO A 25 11.12 -0.79 6.02
CA PRO A 25 11.50 -0.55 7.42
C PRO A 25 11.28 -1.76 8.34
N HIS A 26 10.54 -2.78 7.88
CA HIS A 26 10.24 -3.99 8.66
C HIS A 26 11.21 -5.14 8.43
N CYS A 27 11.76 -5.26 7.22
CA CYS A 27 12.59 -6.40 6.85
C CYS A 27 13.88 -6.04 6.11
N GLY A 28 14.12 -4.76 5.80
CA GLY A 28 15.28 -4.28 5.06
C GLY A 28 15.30 -4.62 3.57
N ALA A 29 14.31 -5.36 3.06
CA ALA A 29 14.24 -5.71 1.64
C ALA A 29 13.93 -4.48 0.77
N THR A 30 14.42 -4.44 -0.47
CA THR A 30 14.13 -3.35 -1.42
C THR A 30 12.62 -3.20 -1.65
N LEU A 31 12.16 -1.95 -1.63
CA LEU A 31 10.79 -1.58 -1.97
C LEU A 31 10.67 -1.36 -3.48
N PHE A 32 9.57 -1.84 -4.04
CA PHE A 32 9.27 -1.72 -5.46
C PHE A 32 8.13 -0.72 -5.66
N PRO A 33 8.21 0.15 -6.68
CA PRO A 33 7.11 1.02 -7.03
C PRO A 33 5.94 0.19 -7.51
N VAL A 34 4.74 0.49 -7.02
CA VAL A 34 3.52 -0.14 -7.50
C VAL A 34 3.07 0.60 -8.75
N SER A 35 3.09 -0.07 -9.91
CA SER A 35 2.54 0.50 -11.14
C SER A 35 1.05 0.69 -10.97
N GLN A 36 0.60 1.95 -10.89
CA GLN A 36 -0.81 2.29 -10.96
C GLN A 36 -1.30 1.92 -12.35
N ASN A 37 -2.16 0.90 -12.44
CA ASN A 37 -2.84 0.59 -13.69
C ASN A 37 -4.14 1.40 -13.69
N ASP A 38 -4.33 2.22 -14.71
CA ASP A 38 -5.23 3.36 -14.77
C ASP A 38 -6.71 2.98 -14.96
N TYR A 39 -7.23 2.12 -14.09
CA TYR A 39 -8.64 1.75 -14.13
C TYR A 39 -9.19 1.80 -12.70
N TYR A 40 -10.13 2.70 -12.48
CA TYR A 40 -10.80 3.06 -11.22
C TYR A 40 -10.25 4.30 -10.49
N ASP A 41 -10.93 5.41 -10.82
CA ASP A 41 -11.27 6.54 -9.96
C ASP A 41 -11.77 6.04 -8.60
N ASP A 42 -11.17 6.52 -7.51
CA ASP A 42 -11.81 7.08 -6.31
C ASP A 42 -10.79 7.06 -5.15
N LYS A 43 -10.43 8.26 -4.68
CA LYS A 43 -10.25 8.75 -3.30
C LYS A 43 -9.65 7.90 -2.17
N ASP A 44 -9.23 6.67 -2.39
CA ASP A 44 -8.53 5.86 -1.40
C ASP A 44 -7.02 6.04 -1.57
N GLU A 45 -6.33 6.29 -0.46
CA GLU A 45 -4.86 6.34 -0.40
C GLU A 45 -4.30 5.10 -1.12
N LYS A 46 -3.68 5.30 -2.29
CA LYS A 46 -3.07 4.23 -3.09
C LYS A 46 -1.61 4.05 -2.63
N PRO A 47 -1.11 2.81 -2.58
CA PRO A 47 0.30 2.58 -2.24
C PRO A 47 1.21 3.01 -3.39
N ASP A 48 2.23 3.79 -3.06
CA ASP A 48 3.31 4.13 -3.99
C ASP A 48 4.34 3.01 -4.07
N LYS A 49 4.57 2.32 -2.95
CA LYS A 49 5.61 1.30 -2.83
C LYS A 49 5.10 0.04 -2.15
N GLU A 50 5.61 -1.10 -2.58
CA GLU A 50 5.32 -2.41 -1.98
C GLU A 50 6.61 -3.16 -1.67
N CYS A 51 6.62 -3.84 -0.53
CA CYS A 51 7.66 -4.80 -0.19
C CYS A 51 7.22 -6.20 -0.60
N HIS A 52 7.86 -6.80 -1.60
CA HIS A 52 7.56 -8.18 -1.99
C HIS A 52 7.99 -9.25 -0.97
N CYS A 53 8.83 -8.88 0.02
CA CYS A 53 9.25 -9.81 1.06
C CYS A 53 8.16 -10.01 2.13
N CYS A 54 7.51 -8.93 2.58
CA CYS A 54 6.48 -9.00 3.62
C CYS A 54 5.07 -8.66 3.14
N GLY A 55 4.90 -8.28 1.86
CA GLY A 55 3.62 -7.88 1.27
C GLY A 55 3.06 -6.55 1.80
N LYS A 56 3.86 -5.81 2.58
CA LYS A 56 3.46 -4.50 3.12
C LYS A 56 3.49 -3.44 2.02
N LYS A 57 2.52 -2.54 2.12
CA LYS A 57 2.28 -1.47 1.17
C LYS A 57 2.46 -0.14 1.88
N PHE A 58 3.07 0.81 1.19
CA PHE A 58 3.50 2.08 1.75
C PHE A 58 3.05 3.23 0.87
N ILE A 59 2.66 4.34 1.51
CA ILE A 59 2.34 5.60 0.86
C ILE A 59 3.48 6.58 1.09
N VAL A 60 3.97 7.22 0.03
CA VAL A 60 5.05 8.19 0.13
C VAL A 60 4.46 9.52 0.59
N LEU A 61 4.88 9.99 1.76
CA LEU A 61 4.56 11.34 2.21
C LEU A 61 5.64 12.30 1.72
N PHE A 62 5.24 13.27 0.90
CA PHE A 62 6.07 14.43 0.57
C PHE A 62 5.88 15.45 1.70
N GLY A 63 6.90 15.61 2.55
CA GLY A 63 6.89 16.66 3.56
C GLY A 63 6.92 18.03 2.89
N CYS A 64 5.93 18.88 3.20
CA CYS A 64 5.88 20.29 2.82
C CYS A 64 6.92 21.09 3.62
#